data_AF-A0A939R6W7-F1
#
_entry.id   AF-A0A939R6W7-F1
#
_cell.length_a   1.000
_cell.length_b   1.000
_cell.length_c   1.000
_cell.angle_alpha   90.00
_cell.angle_beta   90.00
_cell.angle_gamma   90.00
#
_symmetry.space_group_name_H-M   'P 1'
#
loop_
_entity.id
_entity.type
_entity.pdbx_description
1 polymer ?
#
loop_
_entity_poly.entity_id
_entity_poly.type
_entity_poly.pdbx_seq_one_letter_code
_entity_poly.pdbx_strand_id
1 'polypeptide(L)'
;MNIRELFENNIRLLGFTEKAILLFRRGRYDEALGMVADSAEGINKVCDAVLADRSFFKSIPSDFVGEMLEAVIAAKKNRDYVLLADLYEMQLSAFVCNVQELIMTAEDIYGFDVSTYNRRIRLMEQKLTAGIDGLTQTSVDDDERERLRVNRNAELESPLSPEE
;
A
#
# COMPACT_ATOMS: atom_id res chain seq x y z
N MET A 1 19.61 3.10 -18.47
CA MET A 1 18.62 3.66 -17.54
C MET A 1 19.21 4.90 -16.92
N ASN A 2 18.50 6.03 -16.95
CA ASN A 2 18.97 7.24 -16.28
C ASN A 2 18.55 7.23 -14.79
N ILE A 3 19.16 8.10 -13.97
CA ILE A 3 18.91 8.13 -12.51
C ILE A 3 17.44 8.43 -12.17
N ARG A 4 16.75 9.26 -12.97
CA ARG A 4 15.34 9.57 -12.77
C ARG A 4 14.43 8.36 -13.02
N GLU A 5 14.69 7.60 -14.07
CA GLU A 5 13.98 6.35 -14.38
C GLU A 5 14.18 5.33 -13.25
N LEU A 6 15.40 5.24 -12.71
CA LEU A 6 15.70 4.38 -11.56
C LEU A 6 14.92 4.82 -10.32
N PHE A 7 14.87 6.12 -10.05
CA PHE A 7 14.09 6.69 -8.94
C PHE A 7 12.59 6.35 -9.04
N GLU A 8 11.98 6.51 -10.22
CA GLU A 8 10.58 6.18 -10.43
C GLU A 8 10.33 4.66 -10.37
N ASN A 9 11.27 3.86 -10.87
CA ASN A 9 11.25 2.40 -10.76
C ASN A 9 11.25 1.96 -9.29
N ASN A 10 12.13 2.53 -8.46
CA ASN A 10 12.23 2.21 -7.03
C ASN A 10 10.92 2.48 -6.30
N ILE A 11 10.26 3.62 -6.55
CA ILE A 11 8.96 3.94 -5.92
C ILE A 11 7.91 2.88 -6.27
N ARG A 12 7.83 2.48 -7.55
CA ARG A 12 6.88 1.44 -7.97
C ARG A 12 7.22 0.09 -7.36
N LEU A 13 8.51 -0.26 -7.35
CA LEU A 13 9.02 -1.51 -6.79
C LEU A 13 8.69 -1.64 -5.30
N LEU A 14 8.92 -0.58 -4.51
CA LEU A 14 8.55 -0.53 -3.09
C LEU A 14 7.05 -0.77 -2.88
N GLY A 15 6.21 -0.18 -3.74
CA GLY A 15 4.77 -0.42 -3.70
C GLY A 15 4.36 -1.87 -4.01
N PHE A 16 5.11 -2.58 -4.86
CA PHE A 16 4.89 -4.01 -5.12
C PHE A 16 5.40 -4.89 -3.98
N THR A 17 6.58 -4.60 -3.42
CA THR A 17 7.15 -5.38 -2.31
C THR A 17 6.28 -5.27 -1.07
N GLU A 18 5.79 -4.08 -0.70
CA GLU A 18 4.86 -3.90 0.42
C GLU A 18 3.57 -4.72 0.25
N LYS A 19 2.98 -4.71 -0.95
CA LYS A 19 1.79 -5.51 -1.25
C LYS A 19 2.06 -7.01 -1.17
N ALA A 20 3.20 -7.46 -1.69
CA ALA A 20 3.62 -8.86 -1.61
C ALA A 20 3.75 -9.30 -0.14
N ILE A 21 4.46 -8.53 0.69
CA ILE A 21 4.65 -8.80 2.13
C ILE A 21 3.30 -8.90 2.84
N LEU A 22 2.40 -7.94 2.60
CA LEU A 22 1.06 -7.95 3.19
C LEU A 22 0.25 -9.20 2.79
N LEU A 23 0.34 -9.64 1.53
CA LEU A 23 -0.35 -10.83 1.06
C LEU A 23 0.25 -12.11 1.66
N PHE A 24 1.58 -12.22 1.75
CA PHE A 24 2.25 -13.32 2.44
C PHE A 24 1.81 -13.43 3.90
N ARG A 25 1.81 -12.31 4.64
CA ARG A 25 1.38 -12.26 6.05
C ARG A 25 -0.09 -12.63 6.25
N ARG A 26 -0.93 -12.47 5.22
CA ARG A 26 -2.35 -12.86 5.23
C ARG A 26 -2.59 -14.29 4.72
N GLY A 27 -1.55 -15.03 4.38
CA GLY A 27 -1.66 -16.38 3.83
C GLY A 27 -2.15 -16.45 2.38
N ARG A 28 -2.22 -15.32 1.66
CA ARG A 28 -2.66 -15.25 0.26
C ARG A 28 -1.47 -15.47 -0.69
N TYR A 29 -0.91 -16.68 -0.65
CA TYR A 29 0.39 -16.97 -1.25
C TYR A 29 0.41 -16.87 -2.77
N ASP A 30 -0.61 -17.33 -3.48
CA ASP A 30 -0.64 -17.27 -4.94
C ASP A 30 -0.65 -15.83 -5.45
N GLU A 31 -1.41 -14.95 -4.80
CA GLU A 31 -1.45 -13.53 -5.13
C GLU A 31 -0.15 -12.82 -4.74
N ALA A 32 0.44 -13.20 -3.61
CA ALA A 32 1.75 -12.69 -3.20
C ALA A 32 2.83 -13.07 -4.23
N LEU A 33 2.81 -14.31 -4.72
CA LEU A 33 3.71 -14.77 -5.78
C LEU A 33 3.48 -14.05 -7.11
N GLY A 34 2.25 -13.64 -7.42
CA GLY A 34 1.94 -12.73 -8.52
C GLY A 34 2.69 -11.40 -8.38
N MET A 35 2.58 -10.75 -7.21
CA MET A 35 3.30 -9.50 -6.93
C MET A 35 4.83 -9.67 -6.95
N VAL A 36 5.33 -10.83 -6.52
CA VAL A 36 6.75 -11.20 -6.63
C VAL A 36 7.19 -11.30 -8.10
N ALA A 37 6.35 -11.87 -8.98
CA ALA A 37 6.65 -11.93 -10.40
C ALA A 37 6.65 -10.53 -11.04
N ASP A 38 5.66 -9.70 -10.70
CA ASP A 38 5.53 -8.33 -11.20
C ASP A 38 6.70 -7.42 -10.75
N SER A 39 7.29 -7.70 -9.59
CA SER A 39 8.44 -6.96 -9.08
C SER A 39 9.79 -7.38 -9.68
N ALA A 40 9.89 -8.58 -10.29
CA ALA A 40 11.17 -9.16 -10.71
C ALA A 40 11.95 -8.27 -11.70
N GLU A 41 11.27 -7.70 -12.71
CA GLU A 41 11.91 -6.79 -13.66
C GLU A 41 12.42 -5.52 -12.95
N GLY A 42 11.64 -4.98 -12.02
CA GLY A 42 12.01 -3.82 -11.22
C GLY A 42 13.27 -4.09 -10.40
N ILE A 43 13.33 -5.25 -9.72
CA ILE A 43 14.49 -5.68 -8.94
C ILE A 43 15.74 -5.76 -9.81
N ASN A 44 15.65 -6.43 -10.97
CA ASN A 44 16.77 -6.55 -11.90
C ASN A 44 17.30 -5.18 -12.34
N LYS A 45 16.41 -4.24 -12.67
CA LYS A 45 16.81 -2.87 -13.04
C LYS A 45 17.61 -2.18 -11.93
N VAL A 46 17.18 -2.30 -10.67
CA VAL A 46 17.89 -1.72 -9.53
C VAL A 46 19.26 -2.37 -9.35
N CYS A 47 19.30 -3.70 -9.35
CA CYS A 47 20.54 -4.46 -9.23
C CYS A 47 21.52 -4.08 -10.34
N ASP A 48 21.10 -4.11 -11.60
CA ASP A 48 21.94 -3.77 -12.75
C ASP A 48 22.50 -2.35 -12.65
N ALA A 49 21.68 -1.38 -12.22
CA ALA A 49 22.15 -0.01 -12.05
C ALA A 49 23.21 0.12 -10.93
N VAL A 50 22.97 -0.54 -9.80
CA VAL A 50 23.92 -0.55 -8.67
C VAL A 50 25.23 -1.25 -9.06
N LEU A 51 25.16 -2.32 -9.84
CA LEU A 51 26.33 -3.05 -10.33
C LEU A 51 27.10 -2.25 -11.39
N ALA A 52 26.41 -1.51 -12.25
CA ALA A 52 27.00 -0.75 -13.36
C ALA A 52 27.71 0.53 -12.90
N ASP A 53 27.20 1.24 -11.88
CA ASP A 53 27.78 2.48 -11.35
C ASP A 53 28.22 2.33 -9.89
N ARG A 54 29.29 1.58 -9.68
CA ARG A 54 29.88 1.36 -8.34
C ARG A 54 30.41 2.64 -7.69
N SER A 55 30.80 3.64 -8.49
CA SER A 55 31.24 4.93 -7.97
C SER A 55 30.11 5.69 -7.29
N PHE A 56 28.93 5.71 -7.91
CA PHE A 56 27.75 6.35 -7.37
C PHE A 56 27.22 5.59 -6.14
N PHE A 57 27.14 4.26 -6.22
CA PHE A 57 26.59 3.40 -5.15
C PHE A 57 27.65 2.80 -4.21
N LYS A 58 28.74 3.52 -3.95
CA LYS A 58 29.91 3.01 -3.20
C LYS A 58 29.63 2.49 -1.78
N SER A 59 28.53 2.92 -1.16
CA SER A 59 28.13 2.49 0.18
C SER A 59 27.45 1.13 0.21
N ILE A 60 27.06 0.60 -0.95
CA ILE A 60 26.42 -0.71 -1.07
C ILE A 60 27.51 -1.76 -1.34
N PRO A 61 27.72 -2.74 -0.44
CA PRO A 61 28.70 -3.80 -0.65
C PRO A 61 28.41 -4.58 -1.94
N SER A 62 29.47 -4.97 -2.66
CA SER A 62 29.32 -5.65 -3.94
C SER A 62 28.60 -6.99 -3.83
N ASP A 63 28.88 -7.70 -2.75
CA ASP A 63 28.50 -9.10 -2.56
C ASP A 63 27.08 -9.20 -2.00
N PHE A 64 26.63 -8.14 -1.30
CA PHE A 64 25.31 -8.05 -0.69
C PHE A 64 24.17 -8.25 -1.70
N VAL A 65 24.29 -7.70 -2.92
CA VAL A 65 23.26 -7.84 -3.95
C VAL A 65 23.09 -9.32 -4.36
N GLY A 66 24.20 -10.03 -4.52
CA GLY A 66 24.19 -11.45 -4.86
C GLY A 66 23.61 -12.31 -3.75
N GLU A 67 24.10 -12.12 -2.52
CA GLU A 67 23.64 -12.85 -1.33
C GLU A 67 22.14 -12.66 -1.08
N MET A 68 21.64 -11.44 -1.20
CA MET A 68 20.22 -11.12 -1.06
C MET A 68 19.36 -11.85 -2.10
N LEU A 69 19.75 -11.78 -3.38
CA LEU A 69 19.01 -12.44 -4.45
C LEU A 69 19.03 -13.97 -4.31
N GLU A 70 20.17 -14.53 -3.92
CA GLU A 70 20.30 -15.96 -3.67
C GLU A 70 19.37 -16.41 -2.54
N ALA A 71 19.33 -15.67 -1.43
CA ALA A 71 18.43 -15.95 -0.31
C ALA A 71 16.95 -15.93 -0.75
N VAL A 72 16.54 -14.90 -1.51
CA VAL A 72 15.17 -14.78 -2.03
C VAL A 72 14.80 -15.94 -2.95
N ILE A 73 15.70 -16.30 -3.87
CA ILE A 73 15.49 -17.41 -4.81
C ILE A 73 15.40 -18.74 -4.06
N ALA A 74 16.27 -18.96 -3.06
CA ALA A 74 16.28 -20.16 -2.25
C ALA A 74 14.97 -20.31 -1.46
N ALA A 75 14.51 -19.25 -0.78
CA ALA A 75 13.25 -19.24 -0.04
C ALA A 75 12.06 -19.54 -0.96
N LYS A 76 12.00 -18.90 -2.13
CA LYS A 76 10.95 -19.17 -3.14
C LYS A 76 10.98 -20.61 -3.61
N LYS A 77 12.15 -21.17 -3.93
CA LYS A 77 12.31 -22.55 -4.39
C LYS A 77 11.85 -23.56 -3.34
N ASN A 78 12.12 -23.27 -2.07
CA ASN A 78 11.71 -24.10 -0.94
C ASN A 78 10.26 -23.86 -0.50
N ARG A 79 9.55 -22.91 -1.14
CA ARG A 79 8.18 -22.47 -0.76
C ARG A 79 8.09 -22.01 0.70
N ASP A 80 9.17 -21.49 1.24
CA ASP A 80 9.19 -20.91 2.58
C ASP A 80 8.66 -19.47 2.51
N TYR A 81 7.33 -19.34 2.55
CA TYR A 81 6.66 -18.07 2.35
C TYR A 81 6.79 -17.11 3.54
N VAL A 82 7.06 -17.63 4.73
CA VAL A 82 7.34 -16.80 5.91
C VAL A 82 8.71 -16.16 5.73
N LEU A 83 9.73 -16.98 5.43
CA LEU A 83 11.06 -16.48 5.13
C LEU A 83 11.06 -15.55 3.91
N LEU A 84 10.29 -15.85 2.88
CA LEU A 84 10.19 -15.01 1.69
C LEU A 84 9.63 -13.61 2.02
N ALA A 85 8.63 -13.52 2.90
CA ALA A 85 8.15 -12.22 3.40
C ALA A 85 9.23 -11.47 4.16
N ASP A 86 9.93 -12.14 5.07
CA ASP A 86 10.99 -11.52 5.88
C ASP A 86 12.14 -11.02 4.99
N LEU A 87 12.55 -11.79 3.98
CA LEU A 87 13.58 -11.39 3.02
C LEU A 87 13.14 -10.19 2.17
N TYR A 88 11.87 -10.16 1.75
CA TYR A 88 11.31 -9.03 1.01
C TYR A 88 11.30 -7.74 1.85
N GLU A 89 10.97 -7.84 3.14
CA GLU A 89 10.87 -6.70 4.04
C GLU A 89 12.25 -6.23 4.50
N MET A 90 13.06 -7.14 5.04
CA MET A 90 14.29 -6.79 5.74
C MET A 90 15.49 -6.64 4.81
N GLN A 91 15.49 -7.32 3.65
CA GLN A 91 16.61 -7.23 2.71
C GLN A 91 16.22 -6.43 1.47
N LEU A 92 15.22 -6.88 0.71
CA LEU A 92 14.92 -6.27 -0.59
C LEU A 92 14.38 -4.84 -0.45
N SER A 93 13.40 -4.62 0.43
CA SER A 93 12.84 -3.27 0.62
C SER A 93 13.88 -2.33 1.22
N ALA A 94 14.66 -2.80 2.19
CA ALA A 94 15.77 -2.04 2.77
C ALA A 94 16.83 -1.67 1.72
N PHE A 95 17.19 -2.59 0.83
CA PHE A 95 18.11 -2.35 -0.29
C PHE A 95 17.58 -1.27 -1.23
N VAL A 96 16.33 -1.40 -1.68
CA VAL A 96 15.72 -0.43 -2.61
C VAL A 96 15.57 0.94 -1.96
N CYS A 97 15.21 1.01 -0.67
CA CYS A 97 15.19 2.26 0.10
C CYS A 97 16.58 2.90 0.18
N ASN A 98 17.63 2.14 0.46
CA ASN A 98 19.00 2.67 0.51
C ASN A 98 19.43 3.23 -0.86
N VAL A 99 19.15 2.52 -1.96
CA VAL A 99 19.38 3.05 -3.31
C VAL A 99 18.59 4.34 -3.55
N GLN A 100 17.34 4.39 -3.12
CA GLN A 100 16.49 5.57 -3.25
C GLN A 100 17.05 6.77 -2.49
N GLU A 101 17.48 6.58 -1.25
CA GLU A 101 18.08 7.62 -0.40
C GLU A 101 19.38 8.16 -1.00
N LEU A 102 20.22 7.29 -1.57
CA LEU A 102 21.44 7.71 -2.27
C LEU A 102 21.13 8.58 -3.47
N ILE A 103 20.12 8.21 -4.28
CA ILE A 103 19.67 9.04 -5.41
C ILE A 103 19.16 10.39 -4.93
N MET A 104 18.33 10.42 -3.89
CA MET A 104 17.81 11.66 -3.32
C MET A 104 18.92 12.60 -2.84
N THR A 105 19.92 12.03 -2.18
CA THR A 105 21.06 12.78 -1.63
C THR A 105 21.96 13.32 -2.74
N ALA A 106 22.19 12.55 -3.80
CA ALA A 106 23.08 12.94 -4.89
C ALA A 106 22.46 13.96 -5.84
N GLU A 107 21.16 13.85 -6.12
CA GLU A 107 20.45 14.71 -7.07
C GLU A 107 19.84 15.97 -6.41
N ASP A 108 20.13 16.20 -5.14
CA ASP A 108 19.53 17.29 -4.33
C ASP A 108 17.99 17.30 -4.41
N ILE A 109 17.40 16.11 -4.60
CA ILE A 109 15.95 15.93 -4.62
C ILE A 109 15.51 15.90 -3.16
N TYR A 110 15.50 17.08 -2.52
CA TYR A 110 14.74 17.30 -1.29
C TYR A 110 13.25 17.14 -1.62
N GLY A 111 12.81 15.88 -1.67
CA GLY A 111 11.53 15.41 -2.23
C GLY A 111 10.29 15.72 -1.40
N PHE A 112 10.36 16.62 -0.41
CA PHE A 112 9.18 17.00 0.36
C PHE A 112 8.57 18.29 -0.19
N ASP A 113 7.73 18.13 -1.21
CA ASP A 113 6.80 19.19 -1.59
C ASP A 113 5.67 19.29 -0.55
N VAL A 114 5.91 20.15 0.45
CA VAL A 114 4.96 20.50 1.52
C VAL A 114 3.58 20.83 0.95
N SER A 115 3.51 21.46 -0.23
CA SER A 115 2.25 21.87 -0.85
C SER A 115 1.44 20.66 -1.34
N THR A 116 2.10 19.71 -2.01
CA THR A 116 1.50 18.45 -2.44
C THR A 116 1.11 17.58 -1.24
N TYR A 117 1.94 17.52 -0.21
CA TYR A 117 1.62 16.81 1.03
C TYR A 117 0.37 17.37 1.70
N ASN A 118 0.32 18.69 1.94
CA ASN A 118 -0.83 19.35 2.55
C ASN A 118 -2.10 19.20 1.71
N ARG A 119 -1.99 19.23 0.38
CA ARG A 119 -3.11 18.95 -0.51
C ARG A 119 -3.65 17.52 -0.31
N ARG A 120 -2.77 16.52 -0.18
CA ARG A 120 -3.17 15.12 0.05
C ARG A 120 -3.81 14.92 1.42
N ILE A 121 -3.29 15.57 2.48
CA ILE A 121 -3.92 15.56 3.82
C ILE A 121 -5.35 16.10 3.74
N ARG A 122 -5.55 17.27 3.13
CA ARG A 122 -6.90 17.87 2.97
C ARG A 122 -7.86 16.95 2.20
N LEU A 123 -7.37 16.28 1.16
CA LEU A 123 -8.20 15.33 0.40
C LEU A 123 -8.59 14.11 1.23
N MET A 124 -7.72 13.63 2.12
CA MET A 124 -8.05 12.54 3.03
C MET A 124 -9.06 12.98 4.10
N GLU A 125 -8.87 14.17 4.68
CA GLU A 125 -9.83 14.75 5.63
C GLU A 125 -11.21 14.90 4.99
N GLN A 126 -11.29 15.44 3.78
CA GLN A 126 -12.55 15.58 3.03
C GLN A 126 -13.23 14.22 2.76
N LYS A 127 -12.47 13.20 2.38
CA LYS A 127 -13.00 11.85 2.17
C LYS A 127 -13.49 11.21 3.46
N LEU A 128 -12.82 11.48 4.58
CA LEU A 128 -13.22 10.98 5.88
C LEU A 128 -14.52 11.66 6.33
N THR A 129 -14.62 12.99 6.21
CA THR A 129 -15.85 13.74 6.52
C THR A 129 -17.01 13.31 5.64
N ALA A 130 -16.81 13.21 4.31
CA ALA A 130 -17.86 12.76 3.39
C ALA A 130 -18.32 11.30 3.65
N GLY A 131 -17.41 10.43 4.11
CA GLY A 131 -17.75 9.07 4.53
C GLY A 131 -18.56 9.01 5.83
N ILE A 132 -18.32 9.97 6.74
CA ILE A 132 -19.08 10.11 7.99
C ILE A 132 -20.47 10.70 7.72
N ASP A 133 -20.56 11.69 6.83
CA ASP A 133 -21.85 12.33 6.45
C ASP A 133 -22.80 11.34 5.76
N GLY A 134 -22.26 10.39 4.99
CA GLY A 134 -23.05 9.31 4.38
C GLY A 134 -23.62 8.32 5.41
N LEU A 135 -22.94 8.12 6.55
CA LEU A 135 -23.41 7.24 7.63
C LEU A 135 -24.46 7.91 8.52
N THR A 136 -24.33 9.21 8.75
CA THR A 136 -25.30 10.00 9.54
C THR A 136 -26.60 10.25 8.77
N GLN A 137 -26.55 10.43 7.44
CA GLN A 137 -27.78 10.55 6.63
C GLN A 137 -28.58 9.23 6.59
N THR A 138 -27.92 8.07 6.48
CA THR A 138 -28.63 6.78 6.53
C THR A 138 -29.28 6.50 7.88
N SER A 139 -28.66 6.87 9.01
CA SER A 139 -29.26 6.63 10.33
C SER A 139 -30.45 7.53 10.63
N VAL A 140 -30.46 8.76 10.11
CA VAL A 140 -31.56 9.72 10.31
C VAL A 140 -32.78 9.34 9.44
N ASP A 141 -32.55 8.93 8.18
CA ASP A 141 -33.62 8.50 7.28
C ASP A 141 -34.30 7.19 7.74
N ASP A 142 -33.55 6.26 8.32
CA ASP A 142 -34.09 5.00 8.84
C ASP A 142 -34.93 5.23 10.12
N ASP A 143 -34.49 6.11 11.02
CA ASP A 143 -35.24 6.48 12.23
C ASP A 143 -36.55 7.25 11.91
N GLU A 144 -36.53 8.13 10.90
CA GLU A 144 -37.73 8.88 10.49
C GLU A 144 -38.75 7.97 9.78
N ARG A 145 -38.29 7.01 8.99
CA ARG A 145 -39.15 5.98 8.36
C ARG A 145 -39.82 5.06 9.38
N GLU A 146 -39.12 4.67 10.43
CA GLU A 146 -39.69 3.83 11.48
C GLU A 146 -40.73 4.60 12.31
N ARG A 147 -40.48 5.87 12.63
CA ARG A 147 -41.48 6.74 13.30
C ARG A 147 -42.75 6.92 12.47
N LEU A 148 -42.62 7.09 11.15
CA LEU A 148 -43.77 7.19 10.25
C LEU A 148 -44.55 5.87 10.12
N ARG A 149 -43.88 4.70 10.19
CA ARG A 149 -44.54 3.38 10.25
C ARG A 149 -45.34 3.21 11.54
N VAL A 150 -44.74 3.55 12.68
CA VAL A 150 -45.39 3.41 14.00
C VAL A 150 -46.62 4.30 14.11
N ASN A 151 -46.55 5.56 13.66
CA ASN A 151 -47.70 6.47 13.69
C ASN A 151 -48.84 6.04 12.76
N ARG A 152 -48.53 5.53 11.55
CA ARG A 152 -49.56 5.06 10.61
C ARG A 152 -50.32 3.84 11.16
N ASN A 153 -49.64 2.96 11.88
CA ASN A 153 -50.28 1.80 12.49
C ASN A 153 -51.17 2.20 13.68
N ALA A 154 -50.77 3.21 14.46
CA ALA A 154 -51.58 3.73 15.56
C ALA A 154 -52.87 4.41 15.09
N GLU A 155 -52.86 5.06 13.92
CA GLU A 155 -54.08 5.66 13.32
C GLU A 155 -55.08 4.62 12.79
N LEU A 156 -54.60 3.45 12.38
CA LEU A 156 -55.44 2.34 11.89
C LEU A 156 -56.04 1.49 13.04
N GLU A 157 -55.47 1.58 14.24
CA GLU A 157 -55.94 0.87 15.43
C GLU A 157 -56.85 1.71 16.34
N SER A 158 -57.27 2.92 15.94
CA SER A 158 -58.29 3.68 16.67
C SER A 158 -59.65 2.97 16.54
N PRO A 159 -60.20 2.34 17.60
CA PRO A 159 -61.50 1.70 17.52
C PRO A 159 -62.59 2.76 17.30
N LEU A 160 -63.50 2.44 16.37
CA LEU A 160 -64.79 3.10 16.23
C LEU A 160 -65.41 3.28 17.62
N SER A 161 -65.65 4.54 18.01
CA SER A 161 -66.44 4.88 19.18
C SER A 161 -67.78 4.15 19.10
N PRO A 162 -68.15 3.32 20.07
CA PRO A 162 -69.54 2.88 20.19
C PRO A 162 -70.40 4.10 20.54
N GLU A 163 -71.42 4.33 19.73
CA GLU A 163 -72.56 5.18 20.09
C GLU A 163 -73.24 4.60 21.34
N GLU A 164 -73.32 5.40 22.40
CA GLU A 164 -74.45 5.42 23.35
C GLU A 164 -74.69 6.86 23.83
#